data_AF-A0A2H9PMB1-F1
#
_entry.id   AF-A0A2H9PMB1-F1
#
_cell.length_a   1.000
_cell.length_b   1.000
_cell.length_c   1.000
_cell.angle_alpha   90.00
_cell.angle_beta   90.00
_cell.angle_gamma   90.00
#
_symmetry.space_group_name_H-M   'P 1'
#
loop_
_entity.id
_entity.type
_entity.pdbx_description
1 polymer ?
#
loop_
_entity_poly.entity_id
_entity_poly.type
_entity_poly.pdbx_seq_one_letter_code
_entity_poly.pdbx_strand_id
1 'polypeptide(L)'
;MKKRKVVLSSRNKSKAKLVFTGSKKVIKPLIVRKEKRKNNKRSTKTSTNKSIENSVVKKVKRNESSMVNFKSRTVRVVKGHKPKHKNVTNKDRKGLRKVDSSNQLKRTYKSHKVNQSHKLNKLHKPKYWFRISVIAVLFLIALIIFSFLSGVFASFPVVEEIFIKINFFLLQGYYFISSPFIYYTQESLMIILLALVGLIGGELIKKIVKISRQRKQELNKRKIEPKPEKENDVSVILKTGGYQTGIDQFYQIILKNKKMSLDHIAKELKLSKDLATEWAKVLEEHKLIEIDYPAFGSPVLTKFLPKDEQEVKNG
;
A
#
# COMPACT_ATOMS: atom_id res chain seq x y z
N MET A 1 49.23 -57.59 53.08
CA MET A 1 47.82 -57.62 52.61
C MET A 1 47.68 -56.78 51.34
N LYS A 2 46.64 -57.07 50.55
CA LYS A 2 46.52 -56.95 49.09
C LYS A 2 46.71 -55.55 48.48
N LYS A 3 47.50 -55.51 47.39
CA LYS A 3 47.46 -54.53 46.30
C LYS A 3 46.10 -54.59 45.58
N ARG A 4 45.54 -53.43 45.20
CA ARG A 4 44.75 -53.31 43.95
C ARG A 4 45.07 -51.98 43.26
N LYS A 5 45.22 -52.11 41.95
CA LYS A 5 45.70 -51.18 40.93
C LYS A 5 44.68 -51.30 39.80
N VAL A 6 43.89 -50.28 39.48
CA VAL A 6 43.01 -50.21 38.28
C VAL A 6 42.78 -48.72 37.98
N VAL A 7 43.51 -48.10 37.05
CA VAL A 7 43.33 -47.98 35.58
C VAL A 7 42.50 -46.76 35.18
N LEU A 8 43.12 -45.98 34.29
CA LEU A 8 42.68 -44.77 33.61
C LEU A 8 41.48 -44.98 32.65
N SER A 9 40.66 -43.95 32.50
CA SER A 9 39.88 -43.61 31.29
C SER A 9 39.60 -42.10 31.35
N SER A 10 40.32 -41.24 30.63
CA SER A 10 40.25 -40.90 29.20
C SER A 10 39.01 -40.09 28.78
N ARG A 11 39.28 -38.95 28.10
CA ARG A 11 38.36 -38.02 27.38
C ARG A 11 37.51 -37.11 28.28
N ASN A 12 37.45 -35.78 28.10
CA ASN A 12 37.37 -35.05 26.84
C ASN A 12 37.63 -33.53 27.06
N LYS A 13 38.55 -32.98 26.26
CA LYS A 13 38.52 -31.64 25.64
C LYS A 13 38.34 -30.41 26.55
N SER A 14 39.48 -29.91 27.01
CA SER A 14 39.73 -28.51 27.31
C SER A 14 39.39 -27.61 26.11
N LYS A 15 38.36 -26.76 26.26
CA LYS A 15 38.18 -25.57 25.42
C LYS A 15 39.21 -24.52 25.86
N ALA A 16 40.27 -24.39 25.08
CA ALA A 16 41.25 -23.32 25.22
C ALA A 16 40.54 -21.97 25.01
N LYS A 17 40.52 -21.16 26.07
CA LYS A 17 40.06 -19.77 26.07
C LYS A 17 41.25 -18.92 25.60
N LEU A 18 41.34 -18.66 24.29
CA LEU A 18 42.34 -17.77 23.71
C LEU A 18 41.96 -16.32 24.07
N VAL A 19 42.63 -15.81 25.10
CA VAL A 19 42.69 -14.40 25.46
C VAL A 19 43.65 -13.72 24.47
N PHE A 20 43.14 -12.93 23.53
CA PHE A 20 43.95 -12.06 22.69
C PHE A 20 43.99 -10.67 23.32
N THR A 21 45.06 -10.40 24.07
CA THR A 21 45.48 -9.05 24.49
C THR A 21 46.68 -8.63 23.65
N GLY A 22 46.64 -7.44 23.04
CA GLY A 22 47.80 -6.76 22.45
C GLY A 22 47.49 -6.18 21.08
N SER A 23 47.25 -4.87 20.95
CA SER A 23 48.25 -3.77 20.94
C SER A 23 49.04 -3.64 19.62
N LYS A 24 48.70 -2.57 18.88
CA LYS A 24 49.54 -1.72 18.02
C LYS A 24 50.54 -2.38 17.05
N LYS A 25 50.35 -2.13 15.74
CA LYS A 25 51.19 -1.19 14.95
C LYS A 25 50.78 -1.16 13.48
N VAL A 26 50.60 0.08 13.02
CA VAL A 26 50.93 0.66 11.71
C VAL A 26 51.79 -0.25 10.80
N ILE A 27 51.32 -0.52 9.59
CA ILE A 27 52.10 -0.51 8.33
C ILE A 27 51.11 -0.16 7.19
N LYS A 28 51.37 0.95 6.50
CA LYS A 28 50.80 1.25 5.18
C LYS A 28 51.62 0.50 4.12
N PRO A 29 51.01 -0.10 3.10
CA PRO A 29 51.69 -0.28 1.83
C PRO A 29 51.26 0.82 0.84
N LEU A 30 52.26 1.64 0.51
CA LEU A 30 52.36 2.43 -0.71
C LEU A 30 52.56 1.51 -1.92
N ILE A 31 52.54 2.11 -3.12
CA ILE A 31 52.96 1.58 -4.43
C ILE A 31 51.94 0.58 -5.03
N VAL A 32 51.47 0.63 -6.30
CA VAL A 32 52.07 1.08 -7.56
C VAL A 32 50.99 1.55 -8.54
N ARG A 33 51.30 2.68 -9.16
CA ARG A 33 50.70 3.30 -10.35
C ARG A 33 51.24 2.60 -11.61
N LYS A 34 50.37 2.03 -12.45
CA LYS A 34 50.60 1.60 -13.87
C LYS A 34 49.22 1.15 -14.41
N GLU A 35 48.79 1.35 -15.66
CA GLU A 35 49.27 2.06 -16.83
C GLU A 35 48.11 2.02 -17.84
N LYS A 36 48.04 3.02 -18.72
CA LYS A 36 47.08 3.10 -19.83
C LYS A 36 47.25 1.91 -20.78
N ARG A 37 46.15 1.24 -21.17
CA ARG A 37 46.05 0.61 -22.49
C ARG A 37 44.70 0.90 -23.13
N LYS A 38 44.74 1.76 -24.15
CA LYS A 38 43.79 1.81 -25.27
C LYS A 38 43.91 0.52 -26.08
N ASN A 39 42.78 0.00 -26.55
CA ASN A 39 42.53 -0.93 -27.67
C ASN A 39 41.25 -1.70 -27.32
N ASN A 40 40.31 -2.03 -28.20
CA ASN A 40 40.29 -1.97 -29.65
C ASN A 40 38.83 -1.95 -30.11
N LYS A 41 38.61 -1.40 -31.31
CA LYS A 41 37.39 -1.54 -32.09
C LYS A 41 37.07 -3.02 -32.29
N ARG A 42 35.80 -3.42 -32.14
CA ARG A 42 35.17 -4.40 -33.02
C ARG A 42 33.66 -4.31 -32.95
N SER A 43 33.11 -3.84 -34.07
CA SER A 43 31.73 -3.98 -34.48
C SER A 43 31.42 -5.46 -34.72
N THR A 44 30.31 -5.94 -34.18
CA THR A 44 29.61 -7.08 -34.76
C THR A 44 28.13 -6.76 -34.82
N LYS A 45 27.64 -6.81 -36.06
CA LYS A 45 26.25 -6.71 -36.47
C LYS A 45 25.44 -7.81 -35.79
N THR A 46 24.29 -7.46 -35.23
CA THR A 46 23.19 -8.40 -34.97
C THR A 46 21.89 -7.78 -35.48
N SER A 47 21.75 -7.81 -36.79
CA SER A 47 20.48 -7.67 -37.50
C SER A 47 19.88 -9.06 -37.66
N THR A 48 18.93 -9.45 -36.79
CA THR A 48 17.80 -10.37 -37.06
C THR A 48 17.18 -10.80 -35.72
N ASN A 49 16.21 -10.04 -35.21
CA ASN A 49 15.16 -10.59 -34.34
C ASN A 49 13.99 -9.62 -34.11
N LYS A 50 13.58 -8.87 -35.14
CA LYS A 50 12.46 -7.91 -35.07
C LYS A 50 11.15 -8.41 -35.69
N SER A 51 11.07 -9.68 -36.10
CA SER A 51 9.90 -10.23 -36.82
C SER A 51 8.99 -11.13 -35.96
N ILE A 52 9.45 -11.60 -34.79
CA ILE A 52 8.69 -12.57 -33.97
C ILE A 52 7.85 -11.90 -32.86
N GLU A 53 8.15 -10.66 -32.46
CA GLU A 53 7.41 -9.97 -31.37
C GLU A 53 6.02 -9.44 -31.78
N ASN A 54 5.72 -9.29 -33.07
CA ASN A 54 4.46 -8.70 -33.52
C ASN A 54 3.30 -9.70 -33.69
N SER A 55 3.55 -11.02 -33.65
CA SER A 55 2.50 -12.04 -33.75
C SER A 55 1.91 -12.44 -32.39
N VAL A 56 2.67 -12.29 -31.30
CA VAL A 56 2.22 -12.67 -29.94
C VAL A 56 1.35 -11.58 -29.29
N VAL A 57 1.61 -10.30 -29.58
CA VAL A 57 0.86 -9.17 -28.98
C VAL A 57 -0.57 -9.04 -29.53
N LYS A 58 -0.87 -9.59 -30.72
CA LYS A 58 -2.24 -9.57 -31.27
C LYS A 58 -3.18 -10.65 -30.72
N LYS A 59 -2.66 -11.70 -30.05
CA LYS A 59 -3.50 -12.79 -29.51
C LYS A 59 -4.01 -12.54 -28.09
N VAL A 60 -3.37 -11.65 -27.32
CA VAL A 60 -3.77 -11.35 -25.92
C VAL A 60 -4.88 -10.29 -25.85
N LYS A 61 -4.98 -9.38 -26.83
CA LYS A 61 -6.03 -8.33 -26.84
C LYS A 61 -7.44 -8.79 -27.22
N ARG A 62 -7.67 -10.07 -27.57
CA ARG A 62 -9.01 -10.60 -27.88
C ARG A 62 -9.75 -11.22 -26.68
N ASN A 63 -9.07 -11.45 -25.55
CA ASN A 63 -9.68 -12.17 -24.42
C ASN A 63 -10.10 -11.26 -23.25
N GLU A 64 -9.80 -9.96 -23.29
CA GLU A 64 -10.18 -9.02 -22.22
C GLU A 64 -11.53 -8.31 -22.45
N SER A 65 -12.17 -8.51 -23.60
CA SER A 65 -13.45 -7.86 -23.94
C SER A 65 -14.71 -8.68 -23.62
N SER A 66 -14.61 -9.84 -22.96
CA SER A 66 -15.76 -10.71 -22.67
C SER A 66 -16.15 -10.83 -21.19
N MET A 67 -15.46 -10.17 -20.25
CA MET A 67 -15.82 -10.22 -18.84
C MET A 67 -15.87 -8.81 -18.26
N VAL A 68 -17.03 -8.15 -18.32
CA VAL A 68 -17.64 -7.32 -17.26
C VAL A 68 -18.98 -6.81 -17.82
N ASN A 69 -20.07 -7.51 -17.49
CA ASN A 69 -21.43 -6.95 -17.41
C ASN A 69 -22.35 -7.95 -16.70
N PHE A 70 -22.07 -8.25 -15.43
CA PHE A 70 -23.08 -8.82 -14.54
C PHE A 70 -23.76 -7.67 -13.80
N LYS A 71 -24.72 -7.02 -14.48
CA LYS A 71 -25.70 -6.14 -13.82
C LYS A 71 -26.65 -7.04 -13.02
N SER A 72 -26.82 -6.66 -11.77
CA SER A 72 -27.74 -7.21 -10.77
C SER A 72 -29.13 -7.46 -11.35
N ARG A 73 -29.50 -8.75 -11.47
CA ARG A 73 -30.89 -9.17 -11.63
C ARG A 73 -31.57 -9.01 -10.27
N THR A 74 -32.46 -8.02 -10.17
CA THR A 74 -33.48 -7.97 -9.14
C THR A 74 -34.43 -9.15 -9.34
N VAL A 75 -34.51 -10.01 -8.32
CA VAL A 75 -35.40 -11.17 -8.26
C VAL A 75 -36.84 -10.63 -8.13
N ARG A 76 -37.63 -10.72 -9.21
CA ARG A 76 -39.09 -10.61 -9.11
C ARG A 76 -39.65 -11.92 -8.59
N VAL A 77 -40.41 -11.82 -7.51
CA VAL A 77 -41.27 -12.87 -6.97
C VAL A 77 -42.27 -13.30 -8.04
N VAL A 78 -42.18 -14.55 -8.50
CA VAL A 78 -43.13 -15.19 -9.40
C VAL A 78 -44.24 -15.82 -8.56
N LYS A 79 -45.47 -15.30 -8.70
CA LYS A 79 -46.69 -16.00 -8.29
C LYS A 79 -47.22 -16.79 -9.50
N GLY A 80 -47.52 -18.06 -9.26
CA GLY A 80 -48.73 -18.70 -9.78
C GLY A 80 -48.65 -19.38 -11.14
N HIS A 81 -48.72 -20.72 -11.11
CA HIS A 81 -49.06 -21.62 -12.21
C HIS A 81 -50.30 -21.22 -13.04
N LYS A 82 -50.27 -21.51 -14.35
CA LYS A 82 -50.98 -22.67 -14.96
C LYS A 82 -50.54 -22.88 -16.43
N PRO A 83 -50.49 -24.14 -16.91
CA PRO A 83 -50.01 -24.50 -18.25
C PRO A 83 -51.16 -24.58 -19.26
N LYS A 84 -50.84 -24.60 -20.57
CA LYS A 84 -51.51 -25.42 -21.62
C LYS A 84 -50.91 -25.12 -23.01
N HIS A 85 -50.51 -26.20 -23.71
CA HIS A 85 -50.56 -26.48 -25.16
C HIS A 85 -50.00 -25.40 -26.15
N LYS A 86 -49.35 -25.70 -27.28
CA LYS A 86 -49.53 -26.78 -28.26
C LYS A 86 -48.34 -26.71 -29.25
N ASN A 87 -47.99 -27.86 -29.83
CA ASN A 87 -47.04 -28.02 -30.93
C ASN A 87 -47.39 -27.17 -32.15
N VAL A 88 -46.39 -26.52 -32.77
CA VAL A 88 -46.39 -26.21 -34.21
C VAL A 88 -44.97 -26.40 -34.75
N THR A 89 -44.83 -27.43 -35.58
CA THR A 89 -43.74 -27.65 -36.53
C THR A 89 -43.95 -26.79 -37.78
N ASN A 90 -42.89 -26.16 -38.29
CA ASN A 90 -42.69 -25.86 -39.72
C ASN A 90 -41.20 -25.47 -39.88
N LYS A 91 -40.33 -26.36 -40.38
CA LYS A 91 -40.13 -26.70 -41.79
C LYS A 91 -40.01 -25.47 -42.70
N ASP A 92 -38.84 -25.41 -43.34
CA ASP A 92 -38.53 -24.74 -44.60
C ASP A 92 -38.60 -23.21 -44.67
N ARG A 93 -37.41 -22.59 -44.75
CA ARG A 93 -37.07 -21.66 -45.84
C ARG A 93 -35.56 -21.39 -45.88
N LYS A 94 -34.88 -22.19 -46.72
CA LYS A 94 -33.71 -21.77 -47.48
C LYS A 94 -34.14 -20.61 -48.40
N GLY A 95 -33.25 -19.64 -48.64
CA GLY A 95 -33.41 -18.76 -49.79
C GLY A 95 -32.80 -17.37 -49.64
N LEU A 96 -31.62 -17.20 -50.24
CA LEU A 96 -31.08 -16.00 -50.87
C LEU A 96 -31.91 -14.71 -50.81
N ARG A 97 -31.23 -13.61 -50.45
CA ARG A 97 -31.10 -12.44 -51.33
C ARG A 97 -29.91 -11.58 -50.91
N LYS A 98 -28.89 -11.54 -51.77
CA LYS A 98 -27.97 -10.40 -51.88
C LYS A 98 -28.81 -9.20 -52.33
N VAL A 99 -28.69 -8.07 -51.65
CA VAL A 99 -29.17 -6.78 -52.14
C VAL A 99 -28.07 -5.76 -51.92
N ASP A 100 -27.88 -4.97 -52.96
CA ASP A 100 -26.67 -4.28 -53.35
C ASP A 100 -26.29 -3.06 -52.51
N SER A 101 -24.98 -2.84 -52.54
CA SER A 101 -24.33 -1.55 -52.37
C SER A 101 -24.82 -0.54 -53.41
N SER A 102 -25.56 0.48 -52.98
CA SER A 102 -25.48 1.86 -53.48
C SER A 102 -26.66 2.67 -52.92
N ASN A 103 -26.45 3.97 -52.73
CA ASN A 103 -27.40 4.95 -52.20
C ASN A 103 -27.62 4.91 -50.69
N GLN A 104 -26.89 5.75 -49.96
CA GLN A 104 -27.42 7.06 -49.58
C GLN A 104 -26.32 7.93 -48.94
N LEU A 105 -25.52 8.53 -49.82
CA LEU A 105 -24.82 9.79 -49.58
C LEU A 105 -25.87 10.91 -49.53
N LYS A 106 -26.53 11.14 -48.39
CA LYS A 106 -27.28 12.40 -48.17
C LYS A 106 -27.13 12.91 -46.74
N ARG A 107 -26.30 13.96 -46.65
CA ARG A 107 -26.54 15.21 -45.93
C ARG A 107 -26.97 15.09 -44.46
N THR A 108 -26.03 15.37 -43.56
CA THR A 108 -26.29 16.24 -42.39
C THR A 108 -24.99 16.91 -41.93
N TYR A 109 -24.53 17.92 -42.69
CA TYR A 109 -23.67 18.95 -42.10
C TYR A 109 -24.58 19.89 -41.28
N LYS A 110 -24.88 19.47 -40.04
CA LYS A 110 -25.53 20.33 -39.05
C LYS A 110 -24.55 21.43 -38.67
N SER A 111 -24.90 22.66 -39.03
CA SER A 111 -24.22 23.89 -38.64
C SER A 111 -24.07 23.98 -37.12
N HIS A 112 -22.88 23.75 -36.60
CA HIS A 112 -22.49 24.11 -35.23
C HIS A 112 -22.22 25.62 -35.17
N LYS A 113 -23.28 26.42 -35.23
CA LYS A 113 -23.27 27.85 -34.88
C LYS A 113 -24.26 28.04 -33.75
N VAL A 114 -23.89 27.59 -32.55
CA VAL A 114 -24.71 27.71 -31.34
C VAL A 114 -23.82 28.18 -30.18
N ASN A 115 -24.04 29.45 -29.83
CA ASN A 115 -23.98 30.02 -28.48
C ASN A 115 -22.68 29.80 -27.67
N GLN A 116 -21.63 30.55 -28.00
CA GLN A 116 -20.49 30.76 -27.07
C GLN A 116 -20.71 31.92 -26.09
N SER A 117 -21.77 32.73 -26.22
CA SER A 117 -21.97 33.93 -25.38
C SER A 117 -22.53 33.68 -23.97
N HIS A 118 -23.02 32.47 -23.64
CA HIS A 118 -23.60 32.20 -22.31
C HIS A 118 -22.66 31.53 -21.29
N LYS A 119 -21.37 31.32 -21.62
CA LYS A 119 -20.43 30.63 -20.72
C LYS A 119 -19.63 31.52 -19.77
N LEU A 120 -19.71 32.85 -19.89
CA LEU A 120 -18.95 33.76 -19.02
C LEU A 120 -19.59 34.05 -17.66
N ASN A 121 -20.87 33.74 -17.45
CA ASN A 121 -21.56 34.02 -16.17
C ASN A 121 -21.53 32.89 -15.14
N LYS A 122 -20.79 31.79 -15.38
CA LYS A 122 -20.71 30.66 -14.42
C LYS A 122 -19.48 30.71 -13.50
N LEU A 123 -18.70 31.80 -13.52
CA LEU A 123 -17.51 31.92 -12.68
C LEU A 123 -17.75 32.59 -11.31
N HIS A 124 -18.97 33.02 -10.98
CA HIS A 124 -19.31 33.41 -9.60
C HIS A 124 -19.86 32.20 -8.85
N LYS A 125 -18.98 31.29 -8.40
CA LYS A 125 -19.37 30.25 -7.46
C LYS A 125 -19.51 30.88 -6.06
N PRO A 126 -20.71 30.89 -5.45
CA PRO A 126 -20.95 31.54 -4.15
C PRO A 126 -20.14 30.94 -2.99
N LYS A 127 -19.50 29.79 -3.20
CA LYS A 127 -18.67 29.11 -2.19
C LYS A 127 -17.43 29.91 -1.78
N TYR A 128 -16.88 30.76 -2.64
CA TYR A 128 -15.70 31.56 -2.30
C TYR A 128 -16.06 32.79 -1.44
N TRP A 129 -17.16 33.44 -1.79
CA TRP A 129 -17.70 34.57 -1.02
C TRP A 129 -18.09 34.19 0.41
N PHE A 130 -18.63 32.99 0.62
CA PHE A 130 -18.93 32.50 1.96
C PHE A 130 -17.67 32.38 2.83
N ARG A 131 -16.55 31.90 2.28
CA ARG A 131 -15.28 31.77 3.03
C ARG A 131 -14.70 33.14 3.39
N ILE A 132 -14.73 34.09 2.45
CA ILE A 132 -14.28 35.46 2.70
C ILE A 132 -15.13 36.13 3.78
N SER A 133 -16.45 35.93 3.74
CA SER A 133 -17.38 36.47 4.75
C SER A 133 -17.11 35.91 6.14
N VAL A 134 -16.89 34.60 6.28
CA VAL A 134 -16.55 34.00 7.59
C VAL A 134 -15.23 34.54 8.13
N ILE A 135 -14.20 34.68 7.29
CA ILE A 135 -12.90 35.23 7.70
C ILE A 135 -13.06 36.70 8.15
N ALA A 136 -13.85 37.50 7.43
CA ALA A 136 -14.13 38.88 7.80
C ALA A 136 -14.86 39.01 9.15
N VAL A 137 -15.83 38.13 9.43
CA VAL A 137 -16.56 38.12 10.71
C VAL A 137 -15.64 37.73 11.87
N LEU A 138 -14.79 36.71 11.70
CA LEU A 138 -13.82 36.32 12.72
C LEU A 138 -12.80 37.42 12.99
N PHE A 139 -12.38 38.14 11.94
CA PHE A 139 -11.49 39.29 12.07
C PHE A 139 -12.15 40.43 12.86
N LEU A 140 -13.42 40.73 12.60
CA LEU A 140 -14.19 41.71 13.37
C LEU A 140 -14.32 41.34 14.85
N ILE A 141 -14.60 40.07 15.16
CA ILE A 141 -14.67 39.58 16.54
C ILE A 141 -13.31 39.74 17.24
N ALA A 142 -12.22 39.40 16.55
CA ALA A 142 -10.88 39.59 17.07
C ALA A 142 -10.57 41.06 17.37
N LEU A 143 -10.99 42.00 16.51
CA LEU A 143 -10.84 43.43 16.75
C LEU A 143 -11.63 43.93 17.98
N ILE A 144 -12.84 43.40 18.19
CA ILE A 144 -13.67 43.74 19.37
C ILE A 144 -12.99 43.24 20.65
N ILE A 145 -12.55 41.99 20.67
CA ILE A 145 -11.84 41.39 21.81
C ILE A 145 -10.56 42.18 22.10
N PHE A 146 -9.81 42.51 21.05
CA PHE A 146 -8.57 43.28 21.16
C PHE A 146 -8.81 44.68 21.73
N SER A 147 -9.88 45.37 21.30
CA SER A 147 -10.27 46.67 21.84
C SER A 147 -10.63 46.58 23.33
N PHE A 148 -11.34 45.51 23.72
CA PHE A 148 -11.68 45.28 25.13
C PHE A 148 -10.43 45.02 25.98
N LEU A 149 -9.50 44.18 25.50
CA LEU A 149 -8.23 43.95 26.18
C LEU A 149 -7.41 45.25 26.30
N SER A 150 -7.36 46.08 25.26
CA SER A 150 -6.60 47.33 25.32
C SER A 150 -7.10 48.28 26.42
N GLY A 151 -8.41 48.30 26.70
CA GLY A 151 -8.97 49.09 27.80
C GLY A 151 -8.54 48.61 29.18
N VAL A 152 -8.42 47.28 29.36
CA VAL A 152 -7.98 46.67 30.63
C VAL A 152 -6.50 46.92 30.89
N PHE A 153 -5.68 46.97 29.83
CA PHE A 153 -4.23 47.12 29.96
C PHE A 153 -3.72 48.57 29.86
N ALA A 154 -4.61 49.56 29.66
CA ALA A 154 -4.26 50.98 29.57
C ALA A 154 -3.59 51.55 30.84
N SER A 155 -3.67 50.85 31.97
CA SER A 155 -3.01 51.27 33.21
C SER A 155 -1.52 50.90 33.30
N PHE A 156 -0.97 50.17 32.33
CA PHE A 156 0.42 49.69 32.35
C PHE A 156 1.25 50.32 31.22
N PRO A 157 2.16 51.27 31.51
CA PRO A 157 2.92 51.99 30.48
C PRO A 157 3.83 51.07 29.64
N VAL A 158 4.32 49.96 30.21
CA VAL A 158 5.13 48.96 29.49
C VAL A 158 4.30 48.23 28.42
N VAL A 159 2.99 48.06 28.65
CA VAL A 159 2.10 47.38 27.71
C VAL A 159 1.79 48.29 26.51
N GLU A 160 1.72 49.61 26.72
CA GLU A 160 1.49 50.58 25.64
C GLU A 160 2.60 50.57 24.58
N GLU A 161 3.88 50.53 24.98
CA GLU A 161 4.99 50.47 24.03
C GLU A 161 4.97 49.19 23.17
N ILE A 162 4.66 48.05 23.80
CA ILE A 162 4.55 46.76 23.11
C ILE A 162 3.36 46.81 22.14
N PHE A 163 2.24 47.39 22.56
CA PHE A 163 1.04 47.53 21.78
C PHE A 163 1.25 48.41 20.53
N ILE A 164 1.94 49.54 20.67
CA ILE A 164 2.30 50.42 19.55
C ILE A 164 3.17 49.67 18.53
N LYS A 165 4.17 48.90 19.00
CA LYS A 165 5.05 48.10 18.13
C LYS A 165 4.28 47.01 17.37
N ILE A 166 3.36 46.32 18.06
CA ILE A 166 2.51 45.28 17.44
C ILE A 166 1.58 45.91 16.40
N ASN A 167 0.90 47.01 16.73
CA ASN A 167 0.01 47.69 15.79
C ASN A 167 0.76 48.24 14.58
N PHE A 168 1.94 48.82 14.77
CA PHE A 168 2.79 49.26 13.67
C PHE A 168 3.17 48.09 12.75
N PHE A 169 3.54 46.95 13.31
CA PHE A 169 3.86 45.74 12.54
C PHE A 169 2.64 45.19 11.77
N LEU A 170 1.46 45.17 12.40
CA LEU A 170 0.22 44.76 11.76
C LEU A 170 -0.19 45.71 10.63
N LEU A 171 -0.02 47.02 10.85
CA LEU A 171 -0.31 48.05 9.84
C LEU A 171 0.62 47.89 8.63
N GLN A 172 1.92 47.67 8.85
CA GLN A 172 2.88 47.38 7.79
C GLN A 172 2.52 46.09 7.03
N GLY A 173 2.12 45.04 7.75
CA GLY A 173 1.63 43.80 7.13
C GLY A 173 0.38 44.01 6.28
N TYR A 174 -0.57 44.83 6.76
CA TYR A 174 -1.78 45.18 6.02
C TYR A 174 -1.46 46.00 4.77
N TYR A 175 -0.63 47.04 4.86
CA TYR A 175 -0.18 47.83 3.70
C TYR A 175 0.59 46.98 2.69
N PHE A 176 1.36 46.01 3.15
CA PHE A 176 2.03 45.05 2.29
C PHE A 176 1.00 44.19 1.54
N ILE A 177 0.11 43.48 2.26
CA ILE A 177 -0.90 42.59 1.65
C ILE A 177 -1.88 43.34 0.73
N SER A 178 -2.26 44.57 1.09
CA SER A 178 -3.17 45.40 0.31
C SER A 178 -2.51 46.10 -0.88
N SER A 179 -1.18 46.05 -0.98
CA SER A 179 -0.45 46.66 -2.10
C SER A 179 -0.81 45.95 -3.43
N PRO A 180 -1.22 46.69 -4.47
CA PRO A 180 -1.51 46.14 -5.79
C PRO A 180 -0.30 45.39 -6.40
N PHE A 181 0.90 45.69 -5.93
CA PHE A 181 2.14 45.02 -6.34
C PHE A 181 2.18 43.54 -5.91
N ILE A 182 1.51 43.18 -4.82
CA ILE A 182 1.45 41.80 -4.33
C ILE A 182 0.52 40.94 -5.20
N TYR A 183 -0.53 41.51 -5.77
CA TYR A 183 -1.43 40.77 -6.66
C TYR A 183 -0.71 40.27 -7.92
N TYR A 184 0.12 41.11 -8.53
CA TYR A 184 0.91 40.72 -9.70
C TYR A 184 2.08 39.77 -9.35
N THR A 185 2.65 39.89 -8.16
CA THR A 185 3.76 39.01 -7.73
C THR A 185 3.26 37.67 -7.18
N GLN A 186 2.06 37.57 -6.61
CA GLN A 186 1.52 36.30 -6.14
C GLN A 186 1.18 35.33 -7.27
N GLU A 187 0.59 35.81 -8.37
CA GLU A 187 0.29 34.94 -9.51
C GLU A 187 1.57 34.37 -10.14
N SER A 188 2.59 35.21 -10.29
CA SER A 188 3.89 34.79 -10.83
C SER A 188 4.65 33.85 -9.89
N LEU A 189 4.64 34.09 -8.57
CA LEU A 189 5.24 33.19 -7.58
C LEU A 189 4.54 31.81 -7.56
N MET A 190 3.22 31.76 -7.71
CA MET A 190 2.47 30.50 -7.76
C MET A 190 2.82 29.68 -9.00
N ILE A 191 3.03 30.32 -10.16
CA ILE A 191 3.46 29.64 -11.38
C ILE A 191 4.86 29.06 -11.21
N ILE A 192 5.79 29.82 -10.61
CA ILE A 192 7.16 29.37 -10.34
C ILE A 192 7.14 28.18 -9.35
N LEU A 193 6.31 28.25 -8.30
CA LEU A 193 6.18 27.17 -7.32
C LEU A 193 5.63 25.88 -7.96
N LEU A 194 4.61 26.00 -8.81
CA LEU A 194 4.06 24.85 -9.57
C LEU A 194 5.11 24.23 -10.50
N ALA A 195 5.92 25.04 -11.17
CA ALA A 195 7.01 24.55 -12.03
C ALA A 195 8.07 23.78 -11.23
N LEU A 196 8.46 24.28 -10.05
CA LEU A 196 9.41 23.61 -9.15
C LEU A 196 8.86 22.28 -8.63
N VAL A 197 7.59 22.25 -8.21
CA VAL A 197 6.92 21.01 -7.78
C VAL A 197 6.86 19.99 -8.91
N GLY A 198 6.61 20.44 -10.15
CA GLY A 198 6.63 19.59 -11.33
C GLY A 198 8.01 18.96 -11.61
N LEU A 199 9.09 19.75 -11.49
CA LEU A 199 10.46 19.27 -11.68
C LEU A 199 10.87 18.24 -10.62
N ILE A 200 10.62 18.54 -9.33
CA ILE A 200 10.93 17.63 -8.22
C ILE A 200 10.08 16.36 -8.31
N GLY A 201 8.78 16.52 -8.58
CA GLY A 201 7.84 15.41 -8.74
C GLY A 201 8.21 14.50 -9.91
N GLY A 202 8.65 15.05 -11.03
CA GLY A 202 9.09 14.29 -12.21
C GLY A 202 10.26 13.35 -11.90
N GLU A 203 11.26 13.81 -11.14
CA GLU A 203 12.41 12.99 -10.74
C GLU A 203 12.01 11.87 -9.75
N LEU A 204 11.08 12.15 -8.83
CA LEU A 204 10.54 11.14 -7.92
C LEU A 204 9.76 10.06 -8.67
N ILE A 205 8.91 10.44 -9.63
CA ILE A 205 8.13 9.50 -10.46
C ILE A 205 9.08 8.60 -11.26
N LYS A 206 10.15 9.14 -11.85
CA LYS A 206 11.18 8.34 -12.55
C LYS A 206 11.81 7.30 -11.63
N LYS A 207 12.18 7.67 -10.39
CA LYS A 207 12.73 6.73 -9.40
C LYS A 207 11.73 5.64 -9.03
N ILE A 208 10.46 5.98 -8.78
CA ILE A 208 9.40 5.02 -8.44
C ILE A 208 9.18 4.02 -9.59
N VAL A 209 9.12 4.52 -10.84
CA VAL A 209 8.98 3.65 -12.02
C VAL A 209 10.20 2.74 -12.17
N LYS A 210 11.41 3.23 -11.91
CA LYS A 210 12.64 2.41 -11.93
C LYS A 210 12.59 1.29 -10.88
N ILE A 211 12.21 1.60 -9.65
CA ILE A 211 12.07 0.62 -8.55
C ILE A 211 11.00 -0.42 -8.88
N SER A 212 9.84 0.00 -9.40
CA SER A 212 8.77 -0.93 -9.77
C SER A 212 9.18 -1.89 -10.89
N ARG A 213 9.99 -1.44 -11.86
CA ARG A 213 10.58 -2.31 -12.90
C ARG A 213 11.54 -3.33 -12.31
N GLN A 214 12.40 -2.93 -11.36
CA GLN A 214 13.31 -3.83 -10.68
C GLN A 214 12.57 -4.93 -9.91
N ARG A 215 11.52 -4.57 -9.16
CA ARG A 215 10.68 -5.55 -8.45
C ARG A 215 10.01 -6.55 -9.39
N LYS A 216 9.53 -6.11 -10.56
CA LYS A 216 8.97 -7.03 -11.57
C LYS A 216 10.03 -8.00 -12.12
N GLN A 217 11.26 -7.55 -12.31
CA GLN A 217 12.36 -8.43 -12.74
C GLN A 217 12.75 -9.43 -11.65
N GLU A 218 12.81 -9.02 -10.39
CA GLU A 218 13.08 -9.93 -9.26
C GLU A 218 11.97 -10.96 -9.06
N LEU A 219 10.70 -10.57 -9.18
CA LEU A 219 9.57 -11.50 -9.12
C LEU A 219 9.61 -12.53 -10.25
N ASN A 220 10.00 -12.11 -11.47
CA ASN A 220 10.15 -13.04 -12.58
C ASN A 220 11.37 -13.98 -12.38
N LYS A 221 12.48 -13.48 -11.82
CA LYS A 221 13.63 -14.34 -11.46
C LYS A 221 13.24 -15.37 -10.39
N ARG A 222 12.50 -14.96 -9.35
CA ARG A 222 11.99 -15.87 -8.29
C ARG A 222 10.97 -16.89 -8.80
N LYS A 223 10.27 -16.63 -9.91
CA LYS A 223 9.39 -17.61 -10.57
C LYS A 223 10.15 -18.65 -11.39
N ILE A 224 11.39 -18.36 -11.79
CA ILE A 224 12.19 -19.22 -12.69
C ILE A 224 13.28 -19.97 -11.91
N GLU A 225 13.64 -19.54 -10.71
CA GLU A 225 14.37 -20.42 -9.80
C GLU A 225 13.47 -21.63 -9.49
N PRO A 226 13.84 -22.84 -9.95
CA PRO A 226 13.11 -24.04 -9.58
C PRO A 226 13.14 -24.08 -8.05
N LYS A 227 11.96 -23.96 -7.45
CA LYS A 227 11.76 -24.14 -6.01
C LYS A 227 12.58 -25.37 -5.64
N PRO A 228 13.64 -25.25 -4.80
CA PRO A 228 14.41 -26.42 -4.42
C PRO A 228 13.38 -27.42 -3.94
N GLU A 229 13.34 -28.57 -4.61
CA GLU A 229 12.57 -29.70 -4.13
C GLU A 229 12.93 -29.80 -2.67
N LYS A 230 11.95 -29.48 -1.82
CA LYS A 230 12.12 -29.62 -0.39
C LYS A 230 12.26 -31.12 -0.20
N GLU A 231 13.52 -31.53 -0.12
CA GLU A 231 13.96 -32.74 0.52
C GLU A 231 13.09 -32.91 1.76
N ASN A 232 12.45 -34.07 1.83
CA ASN A 232 11.31 -34.41 2.66
C ASN A 232 11.56 -34.06 4.13
N ASP A 233 11.31 -32.81 4.50
CA ASP A 233 11.05 -32.45 5.88
C ASP A 233 9.72 -33.12 6.19
N VAL A 234 9.84 -34.17 6.99
CA VAL A 234 8.80 -35.07 7.42
C VAL A 234 7.62 -34.22 7.87
N SER A 235 6.69 -33.98 6.95
CA SER A 235 5.32 -33.77 7.33
C SER A 235 5.01 -35.05 8.07
N VAL A 236 5.00 -34.98 9.40
CA VAL A 236 4.23 -35.88 10.21
C VAL A 236 2.82 -35.66 9.71
N ILE A 237 2.49 -36.36 8.63
CA ILE A 237 1.14 -36.76 8.30
C ILE A 237 0.82 -37.63 9.51
N LEU A 238 0.32 -37.00 10.57
CA LEU A 238 -0.51 -37.68 11.53
C LEU A 238 -1.67 -38.18 10.67
N LYS A 239 -1.51 -39.39 10.12
CA LYS A 239 -2.59 -40.22 9.63
C LYS A 239 -3.43 -40.61 10.83
N THR A 240 -3.99 -39.64 11.52
CA THR A 240 -5.19 -39.85 12.30
C THR A 240 -6.31 -39.65 11.29
N GLY A 241 -6.83 -40.76 10.75
CA GLY A 241 -8.12 -40.80 10.07
C GLY A 241 -9.29 -40.51 11.01
N GLY A 242 -9.10 -39.55 11.92
CA GLY A 242 -10.06 -39.08 12.89
C GLY A 242 -10.53 -37.70 12.46
N TYR A 243 -11.84 -37.51 12.51
CA TYR A 243 -12.54 -36.26 12.24
C TYR A 243 -11.80 -35.06 12.87
N GLN A 244 -11.15 -34.22 12.04
CA GLN A 244 -10.61 -32.94 12.50
C GLN A 244 -11.76 -31.96 12.63
N THR A 245 -11.95 -31.44 13.84
CA THR A 245 -12.92 -30.39 14.10
C THR A 245 -12.35 -29.02 13.73
N GLY A 246 -13.21 -28.01 13.60
CA GLY A 246 -12.74 -26.64 13.35
C GLY A 246 -11.83 -26.10 14.47
N ILE A 247 -12.06 -26.53 15.72
CA ILE A 247 -11.23 -26.11 16.87
C ILE A 247 -9.84 -26.73 16.82
N ASP A 248 -9.69 -27.94 16.28
CA ASP A 248 -8.37 -28.57 16.07
C ASP A 248 -7.55 -27.77 15.05
N GLN A 249 -8.19 -27.31 13.97
CA GLN A 249 -7.55 -26.46 12.97
C GLN A 249 -7.15 -25.11 13.56
N PHE A 250 -8.01 -24.53 14.40
CA PHE A 250 -7.73 -23.30 15.13
C PHE A 250 -6.47 -23.43 16.01
N TYR A 251 -6.37 -24.51 16.77
CA TYR A 251 -5.20 -24.79 17.61
C TYR A 251 -3.91 -25.02 16.79
N GLN A 252 -3.99 -25.74 15.68
CA GLN A 252 -2.82 -25.98 14.82
C GLN A 252 -2.25 -24.70 14.20
N ILE A 253 -3.09 -23.71 13.86
CA ILE A 253 -2.63 -22.41 13.34
C ILE A 253 -1.82 -21.67 14.41
N ILE A 254 -2.26 -21.71 15.67
CA ILE A 254 -1.56 -21.07 16.80
C ILE A 254 -0.21 -21.74 17.03
N LEU A 255 -0.17 -23.08 17.02
CA LEU A 255 1.07 -23.84 17.18
C LEU A 255 2.12 -23.51 16.11
N LYS A 256 1.69 -23.27 14.87
CA LYS A 256 2.60 -22.93 13.77
C LYS A 256 3.16 -21.51 13.88
N ASN A 257 2.35 -20.55 14.32
CA ASN A 257 2.68 -19.12 14.18
C ASN A 257 3.28 -18.45 15.42
N LYS A 258 3.44 -19.16 16.55
CA LYS A 258 3.96 -18.69 17.87
C LYS A 258 3.16 -17.54 18.52
N LYS A 259 2.89 -16.44 17.79
CA LYS A 259 2.04 -15.31 18.20
C LYS A 259 1.18 -14.88 17.01
N MET A 260 -0.14 -14.82 17.18
CA MET A 260 -1.04 -14.39 16.12
C MET A 260 -2.27 -13.68 16.70
N SER A 261 -2.78 -12.66 16.01
CA SER A 261 -4.00 -11.97 16.43
C SER A 261 -5.26 -12.80 16.15
N LEU A 262 -6.22 -12.75 17.08
CA LEU A 262 -7.50 -13.47 16.96
C LEU A 262 -8.27 -13.08 15.69
N ASP A 263 -8.21 -11.79 15.32
CA ASP A 263 -8.80 -11.26 14.09
C ASP A 263 -8.21 -11.90 12.81
N HIS A 264 -6.92 -12.23 12.81
CA HIS A 264 -6.28 -12.88 11.66
C HIS A 264 -6.72 -14.34 11.55
N ILE A 265 -6.77 -15.06 12.66
CA ILE A 265 -7.20 -16.47 12.71
C ILE A 265 -8.67 -16.58 12.30
N ALA A 266 -9.53 -15.69 12.80
CA ALA A 266 -10.94 -15.64 12.42
C ALA A 266 -11.13 -15.43 10.91
N LYS A 267 -10.32 -14.56 10.29
CA LYS A 267 -10.33 -14.34 8.83
C LYS A 267 -9.82 -15.55 8.05
N GLU A 268 -8.76 -16.19 8.53
CA GLU A 268 -8.15 -17.35 7.87
C GLU A 268 -9.08 -18.56 7.85
N LEU A 269 -9.77 -18.82 8.96
CA LEU A 269 -10.75 -19.91 9.11
C LEU A 269 -12.17 -19.52 8.68
N LYS A 270 -12.39 -18.27 8.28
CA LYS A 270 -13.71 -17.71 7.92
C LYS A 270 -14.76 -17.88 9.03
N LEU A 271 -14.34 -17.71 10.28
CA LEU A 271 -15.21 -17.76 11.46
C LEU A 271 -15.72 -16.37 11.82
N SER A 272 -16.87 -16.29 12.48
CA SER A 272 -17.29 -15.05 13.14
C SER A 272 -16.34 -14.74 14.29
N LYS A 273 -16.19 -13.45 14.62
CA LYS A 273 -15.32 -13.01 15.71
C LYS A 273 -15.75 -13.59 17.07
N ASP A 274 -17.06 -13.67 17.29
CA ASP A 274 -17.62 -14.19 18.54
C ASP A 274 -17.26 -15.67 18.73
N LEU A 275 -17.44 -16.49 17.68
CA LEU A 275 -17.10 -17.91 17.70
C LEU A 275 -15.60 -18.16 17.88
N ALA A 276 -14.75 -17.37 17.19
CA ALA A 276 -13.30 -17.44 17.39
C ALA A 276 -12.89 -17.07 18.81
N THR A 277 -13.62 -16.15 19.46
CA THR A 277 -13.40 -15.75 20.86
C THR A 277 -13.82 -16.85 21.82
N GLU A 278 -14.95 -17.50 21.59
CA GLU A 278 -15.38 -18.66 22.38
C GLU A 278 -14.38 -19.81 22.28
N TRP A 279 -13.90 -20.13 21.08
CA TRP A 279 -12.89 -21.18 20.89
C TRP A 279 -11.57 -20.84 21.58
N ALA A 280 -11.13 -19.58 21.51
CA ALA A 280 -9.93 -19.15 22.21
C ALA A 280 -10.07 -19.31 23.74
N LYS A 281 -11.22 -18.93 24.31
CA LYS A 281 -11.50 -19.10 25.74
C LYS A 281 -11.49 -20.56 26.17
N VAL A 282 -12.10 -21.46 25.38
CA VAL A 282 -12.09 -22.90 25.66
C VAL A 282 -10.65 -23.45 25.66
N LEU A 283 -9.82 -23.04 24.69
CA LEU A 283 -8.42 -23.48 24.64
C LEU A 283 -7.56 -22.90 25.79
N GLU A 284 -7.87 -21.69 26.25
CA GLU A 284 -7.22 -21.07 27.41
C GLU A 284 -7.60 -21.78 28.72
N GLU A 285 -8.88 -22.13 28.90
CA GLU A 285 -9.39 -22.86 30.06
C GLU A 285 -8.67 -24.21 30.24
N HIS A 286 -8.37 -24.89 29.12
CA HIS A 286 -7.59 -26.13 29.09
C HIS A 286 -6.06 -25.92 29.11
N LYS A 287 -5.57 -24.70 29.30
CA LYS A 287 -4.14 -24.33 29.34
C LYS A 287 -3.37 -24.76 28.08
N LEU A 288 -4.01 -24.75 26.92
CA LEU A 288 -3.37 -25.07 25.64
C LEU A 288 -2.76 -23.81 24.99
N ILE A 289 -3.39 -22.66 25.22
CA ILE A 289 -2.96 -21.35 24.75
C ILE A 289 -3.05 -20.32 25.88
N GLU A 290 -2.46 -19.16 25.66
CA GLU A 290 -2.53 -17.99 26.52
C GLU A 290 -3.04 -16.80 25.68
N ILE A 291 -3.94 -16.00 26.24
CA ILE A 291 -4.53 -14.85 25.57
C ILE A 291 -3.97 -13.56 26.16
N ASP A 292 -3.24 -12.80 25.36
CA ASP A 292 -2.73 -11.47 25.71
C ASP A 292 -3.72 -10.39 25.23
N TYR A 293 -4.16 -9.54 26.17
CA TYR A 293 -5.12 -8.46 25.94
C TYR A 293 -4.40 -7.10 25.94
N PRO A 294 -3.91 -6.62 24.78
CA PRO A 294 -3.27 -5.31 24.69
C PRO A 294 -4.28 -4.19 25.00
N ALA A 295 -3.80 -3.07 25.54
CA ALA A 295 -4.63 -1.91 25.86
C ALA A 295 -5.43 -1.37 24.66
N PHE A 296 -4.91 -1.54 23.44
CA PHE A 296 -5.58 -1.22 22.20
C PHE A 296 -5.38 -2.35 21.17
N GLY A 297 -6.46 -2.80 20.54
CA GLY A 297 -6.42 -3.76 19.44
C GLY A 297 -7.16 -5.07 19.72
N SER A 298 -6.91 -6.07 18.86
CA SER A 298 -7.46 -7.43 19.00
C SER A 298 -6.59 -8.29 19.92
N PRO A 299 -7.17 -9.24 20.67
CA PRO A 299 -6.42 -10.20 21.49
C PRO A 299 -5.36 -10.96 20.68
N VAL A 300 -4.21 -11.22 21.30
CA VAL A 300 -3.10 -11.95 20.71
C VAL A 300 -2.99 -13.33 21.37
N LEU A 301 -3.00 -14.38 20.57
CA LEU A 301 -2.93 -15.76 21.05
C LEU A 301 -1.48 -16.26 20.98
N THR A 302 -1.02 -16.86 22.06
CA THR A 302 0.30 -17.49 22.17
C THR A 302 0.20 -18.91 22.69
N LYS A 303 1.17 -19.78 22.33
CA LYS A 303 1.23 -21.13 22.88
C LYS A 303 1.49 -21.07 24.38
N PHE A 304 0.74 -21.82 25.18
CA PHE A 304 1.00 -21.96 26.60
C PHE A 304 2.37 -22.62 26.83
N LEU A 305 3.22 -21.98 27.64
CA LEU A 305 4.52 -22.50 28.07
C LEU A 305 4.48 -22.58 29.60
N PRO A 306 4.48 -23.79 30.21
CA PRO A 306 4.50 -23.92 31.66
C PRO A 306 5.68 -23.16 32.25
N LYS A 307 5.45 -22.42 33.35
CA LYS A 307 6.42 -21.49 33.95
C LYS A 307 7.76 -22.15 34.29
N ASP A 308 7.75 -23.42 34.66
CA ASP A 308 8.95 -24.18 35.04
C ASP A 308 9.96 -24.31 33.87
N GLU A 309 9.52 -24.24 32.61
CA GLU A 309 10.40 -24.22 31.44
C GLU A 309 10.92 -22.81 31.08
N GLN A 310 10.29 -21.75 31.59
CA GLN A 310 10.66 -20.37 31.25
C GLN A 310 11.91 -19.91 32.01
N GLU A 311 12.12 -20.40 33.23
CA GLU A 311 13.32 -20.08 34.03
C GLU A 311 14.58 -20.70 33.43
N VAL A 312 14.49 -21.89 32.83
CA VAL A 312 15.63 -22.58 32.20
C VAL A 312 16.13 -21.90 30.93
N LYS A 313 15.31 -21.10 30.25
CA LYS A 313 15.72 -20.38 29.03
C LYS A 313 16.33 -19.00 29.27
N ASN A 314 16.12 -18.45 30.47
CA ASN A 314 16.58 -17.11 30.82
C ASN A 314 17.80 -17.10 31.76
N GLY A 315 18.19 -18.26 32.31
CA GLY A 315 19.46 -18.47 33.02
C GLY A 315 20.53 -19.09 32.12
#